data_AF-A0A4R7D4Q5-F1
#
_entry.id   AF-A0A4R7D4Q5-F1
#
_cell.length_a   1.000
_cell.length_b   1.000
_cell.length_c   1.000
_cell.angle_alpha   90.00
_cell.angle_beta   90.00
_cell.angle_gamma   90.00
#
_symmetry.space_group_name_H-M   'P 1'
#
loop_
_entity.id
_entity.type
_entity.pdbx_description
1 polymer ?
#
loop_
_entity_poly.entity_id
_entity_poly.type
_entity_poly.pdbx_seq_one_letter_code
_entity_poly.pdbx_strand_id
1 'polypeptide(L)'
;MVYSLSLLLMIDGDAPIADYLPKVNTYHMKNSNMQLSAEEITELLNILADRFHKNMQRHADFSWEMVKNRLETQPEKLAVLAAMERTEGEPDVIGFEVASGAYIFYDCSPESPKGRRSICYDRQALDARKANKPENCALDMANEIGIDILTEEQYRNLQQLGEFDLKTSSWVATPAEIRKHGGALFCDRRYGHVFTYHNGADSYYGARGFRGAVKI
;
A
#
# COMPACT_ATOMS: atom_id res chain seq x y z
N MET A 1 0.71 -21.78 52.08
CA MET A 1 2.07 -22.29 51.89
C MET A 1 2.02 -23.19 50.67
N VAL A 2 2.69 -22.94 49.54
CA VAL A 2 4.08 -22.51 49.37
C VAL A 2 4.20 -21.69 48.06
N TYR A 3 5.09 -20.72 48.12
CA TYR A 3 5.49 -19.65 47.20
C TYR A 3 5.55 -19.96 45.69
N SER A 4 4.95 -19.08 44.88
CA SER A 4 5.31 -18.89 43.47
C SER A 4 6.49 -17.92 43.39
N LEU A 5 7.60 -18.41 42.85
CA LEU A 5 8.86 -17.70 42.69
C LEU A 5 8.70 -16.52 41.71
N SER A 6 8.73 -15.29 42.22
CA SER A 6 8.91 -14.08 41.40
C SER A 6 10.41 -13.91 41.15
N LEU A 7 10.89 -14.29 39.97
CA LEU A 7 12.26 -14.00 39.54
C LEU A 7 12.33 -12.53 39.14
N LEU A 8 12.77 -11.69 40.08
CA LEU A 8 13.05 -10.27 39.90
C LEU A 8 14.45 -10.14 39.29
N LEU A 9 14.54 -10.06 37.96
CA LEU A 9 15.74 -9.56 37.30
C LEU A 9 15.67 -8.03 37.30
N MET A 10 16.39 -7.43 38.24
CA MET A 10 16.75 -6.01 38.24
C MET A 10 17.78 -5.81 37.10
N ILE A 11 17.35 -5.15 36.03
CA ILE A 11 18.26 -4.52 35.07
C ILE A 11 18.06 -3.02 35.27
N ASP A 12 19.15 -2.36 35.64
CA ASP A 12 19.22 -0.92 35.82
C ASP A 12 18.86 -0.19 34.52
N GLY A 13 17.91 0.75 34.64
CA GLY A 13 17.73 1.89 33.74
C GLY A 13 17.38 1.58 32.29
N ASP A 14 16.10 1.35 32.00
CA ASP A 14 15.51 1.69 30.70
C ASP A 14 13.98 1.85 30.83
N ALA A 15 13.43 2.84 30.13
CA ALA A 15 12.00 3.17 30.11
C ALA A 15 11.13 1.97 29.67
N PRO A 16 9.85 1.87 30.13
CA PRO A 16 8.99 0.74 29.80
C PRO A 16 8.79 0.59 28.28
N ILE A 17 8.93 -0.65 27.80
CA ILE A 17 8.79 -1.13 26.41
C ILE A 17 7.42 -0.74 25.75
N ALA A 18 6.48 -0.21 26.52
CA ALA A 18 5.18 0.27 26.03
C ALA A 18 5.28 1.54 25.14
N ASP A 19 6.40 2.26 25.15
CA ASP A 19 6.58 3.49 24.34
C ASP A 19 7.07 3.23 22.90
N TYR A 20 7.33 1.97 22.51
CA TYR A 20 7.84 1.59 21.18
C TYR A 20 6.81 0.94 20.25
N LEU A 21 5.53 0.88 20.63
CA LEU A 21 4.48 0.52 19.68
C LEU A 21 4.22 1.72 18.76
N PRO A 22 4.32 1.58 17.42
CA PRO A 22 3.96 2.65 16.52
C PRO A 22 2.49 3.00 16.79
N LYS A 23 2.27 4.23 17.27
CA LYS A 23 0.93 4.80 17.33
C LYS A 23 0.37 4.72 15.92
N VAL A 24 -0.71 3.95 15.76
CA VAL A 24 -1.49 3.94 14.52
C VAL A 24 -1.95 5.38 14.32
N ASN A 25 -1.24 6.13 13.49
CA ASN A 25 -1.65 7.47 13.11
C ASN A 25 -2.89 7.28 12.23
N THR A 26 -4.06 7.35 12.85
CA THR A 26 -5.32 7.54 12.13
C THR A 26 -5.30 8.98 11.61
N TYR A 27 -4.61 9.20 10.49
CA TYR A 27 -4.68 10.45 9.76
C TYR A 27 -6.14 10.68 9.36
N HIS A 28 -6.74 11.75 9.88
CA HIS A 28 -8.07 12.18 9.45
C HIS A 28 -7.98 12.64 8.00
N MET A 29 -8.69 11.95 7.09
CA MET A 29 -8.85 12.35 5.69
C MET A 29 -9.37 13.79 5.62
N LYS A 30 -8.63 14.68 4.95
CA LYS A 30 -9.21 15.92 4.41
C LYS A 30 -9.79 15.63 3.03
N ASN A 31 -10.95 14.96 2.97
CA ASN A 31 -11.66 14.76 1.71
C ASN A 31 -12.81 15.75 1.59
N SER A 32 -12.54 16.88 0.95
CA SER A 32 -13.58 17.74 0.36
C SER A 32 -13.74 17.36 -1.11
N ASN A 33 -14.85 16.69 -1.45
CA ASN A 33 -15.34 16.28 -2.78
C ASN A 33 -14.61 15.14 -3.51
N MET A 34 -14.87 13.90 -3.09
CA MET A 34 -14.64 12.70 -3.91
C MET A 34 -15.92 11.85 -3.96
N GLN A 35 -17.06 12.46 -4.31
CA GLN A 35 -18.29 11.70 -4.61
C GLN A 35 -18.32 11.37 -6.10
N LEU A 36 -18.39 10.08 -6.41
CA LEU A 36 -18.60 9.57 -7.76
C LEU A 36 -20.07 9.73 -8.16
N SER A 37 -20.35 10.02 -9.43
CA SER A 37 -21.70 9.93 -9.98
C SER A 37 -22.18 8.47 -10.07
N ALA A 38 -23.47 8.27 -10.28
CA ALA A 38 -24.03 6.92 -10.46
C ALA A 38 -23.44 6.22 -11.70
N GLU A 39 -23.19 6.98 -12.76
CA GLU A 39 -22.54 6.51 -13.99
C GLU A 39 -21.09 6.10 -13.72
N GLU A 40 -20.31 6.93 -13.02
CA GLU A 40 -18.91 6.62 -12.64
C GLU A 40 -18.82 5.38 -11.74
N ILE A 41 -19.75 5.22 -10.80
CA ILE A 41 -19.83 4.01 -9.96
C ILE A 41 -20.12 2.79 -10.82
N THR A 42 -21.09 2.89 -11.74
CA THR A 42 -21.47 1.76 -12.61
C THR A 42 -20.31 1.36 -13.51
N GLU A 43 -19.62 2.33 -14.11
CA GLU A 43 -18.44 2.09 -14.95
C GLU A 43 -17.31 1.43 -14.14
N LEU A 44 -17.00 1.95 -12.96
CA LEU A 44 -15.99 1.37 -12.08
C LEU A 44 -16.33 -0.07 -11.69
N LEU A 45 -17.57 -0.34 -11.29
CA LEU A 45 -18.00 -1.69 -10.92
C LEU A 45 -17.89 -2.67 -12.10
N ASN A 46 -18.17 -2.23 -13.33
CA ASN A 46 -17.99 -3.06 -14.52
C ASN A 46 -16.51 -3.37 -14.77
N ILE A 47 -15.62 -2.35 -14.66
CA ILE A 47 -14.16 -2.54 -14.81
C ILE A 47 -13.64 -3.54 -13.77
N LEU A 48 -14.05 -3.39 -12.51
CA LEU A 48 -13.64 -4.29 -11.43
C LEU A 48 -14.21 -5.70 -11.62
N ALA A 49 -15.46 -5.83 -12.07
CA ALA A 49 -16.08 -7.12 -12.35
C ALA A 49 -15.34 -7.86 -13.47
N ASP A 50 -15.07 -7.19 -14.59
CA ASP A 50 -14.36 -7.79 -15.73
C ASP A 50 -12.96 -8.23 -15.31
N ARG A 51 -12.27 -7.41 -14.50
CA ARG A 51 -10.94 -7.73 -13.97
C ARG A 51 -10.96 -8.91 -13.01
N PHE A 52 -11.94 -8.97 -12.11
CA PHE A 52 -12.14 -10.09 -11.19
C PHE A 52 -12.30 -11.41 -11.98
N HIS A 53 -13.26 -11.47 -12.91
CA HIS A 53 -13.51 -12.70 -13.68
C HIS A 53 -12.31 -13.11 -14.56
N LYS A 54 -11.54 -12.15 -15.07
CA LYS A 54 -10.31 -12.43 -15.82
C LYS A 54 -9.18 -12.98 -14.95
N ASN A 55 -9.20 -12.72 -13.65
CA ASN A 55 -8.11 -13.03 -12.71
C ASN A 55 -8.55 -13.97 -11.58
N MET A 56 -9.54 -14.83 -11.80
CA MET A 56 -10.09 -15.76 -10.81
C MET A 56 -9.04 -16.58 -10.04
N GLN A 57 -7.86 -16.83 -10.61
CA GLN A 57 -6.75 -17.49 -9.93
C GLN A 57 -6.26 -16.75 -8.67
N ARG A 58 -6.54 -15.45 -8.54
CA ARG A 58 -6.16 -14.62 -7.38
C ARG A 58 -7.15 -14.74 -6.22
N HIS A 59 -8.37 -15.19 -6.49
CA HIS A 59 -9.50 -15.12 -5.56
C HIS A 59 -10.52 -16.25 -5.82
N ALA A 60 -10.03 -17.49 -5.89
CA ALA A 60 -10.85 -18.66 -6.23
C ALA A 60 -11.98 -18.94 -5.23
N ASP A 61 -11.86 -18.45 -3.99
CA ASP A 61 -12.79 -18.71 -2.91
C ASP A 61 -13.92 -17.67 -2.78
N PHE A 62 -13.92 -16.62 -3.61
CA PHE A 62 -14.90 -15.53 -3.55
C PHE A 62 -15.74 -15.45 -4.81
N SER A 63 -17.00 -15.01 -4.68
CA SER A 63 -17.80 -14.57 -5.81
C SER A 63 -17.74 -13.06 -5.95
N TRP A 64 -17.80 -12.59 -7.19
CA TRP A 64 -17.88 -11.16 -7.48
C TRP A 64 -19.03 -10.48 -6.73
N GLU A 65 -20.20 -11.14 -6.63
CA GLU A 65 -21.36 -10.60 -5.93
C GLU A 65 -21.09 -10.30 -4.45
N MET A 66 -20.28 -11.11 -3.76
CA MET A 66 -19.93 -10.83 -2.36
C MET A 66 -19.05 -9.58 -2.23
N VAL A 67 -18.12 -9.39 -3.16
CA VAL A 67 -17.25 -8.20 -3.21
C VAL A 67 -18.07 -6.96 -3.58
N LYS A 68 -18.92 -7.05 -4.61
CA LYS A 68 -19.80 -5.98 -5.08
C LYS A 68 -20.73 -5.48 -3.97
N ASN A 69 -21.41 -6.39 -3.27
CA ASN A 69 -22.28 -6.04 -2.15
C ASN A 69 -21.51 -5.28 -1.05
N ARG A 70 -20.25 -5.65 -0.78
CA ARG A 70 -19.42 -4.94 0.20
C ARG A 70 -19.05 -3.53 -0.29
N LEU A 71 -18.68 -3.39 -1.56
CA LEU A 71 -18.33 -2.11 -2.18
C LEU A 71 -19.50 -1.12 -2.21
N GLU A 72 -20.70 -1.59 -2.55
CA GLU A 72 -21.91 -0.74 -2.63
C GLU A 72 -22.31 -0.12 -1.27
N THR A 73 -21.84 -0.70 -0.15
CA THR A 73 -22.05 -0.14 1.19
C THR A 73 -21.00 0.89 1.61
N GLN A 74 -19.96 1.12 0.79
CA GLN A 74 -18.79 1.96 1.12
C GLN A 74 -18.44 2.92 -0.04
N PRO A 75 -19.25 3.99 -0.25
CA PRO A 75 -19.03 4.96 -1.32
C PRO A 75 -17.66 5.64 -1.26
N GLU A 76 -17.11 5.86 -0.08
CA GLU A 76 -15.76 6.39 0.11
C GLU A 76 -14.68 5.45 -0.44
N LYS A 77 -14.87 4.14 -0.31
CA LYS A 77 -13.94 3.14 -0.84
C LYS A 77 -14.04 2.99 -2.35
N LEU A 78 -15.23 3.15 -2.92
CA LEU A 78 -15.39 3.25 -4.37
C LEU A 78 -14.61 4.44 -4.93
N ALA A 79 -14.63 5.60 -4.26
CA ALA A 79 -13.83 6.74 -4.67
C ALA A 79 -12.32 6.49 -4.61
N VAL A 80 -11.84 5.76 -3.58
CA VAL A 80 -10.44 5.32 -3.49
C VAL A 80 -10.08 4.40 -4.65
N LEU A 81 -10.89 3.39 -4.95
CA LEU A 81 -10.64 2.47 -6.07
C LEU A 81 -10.67 3.18 -7.42
N ALA A 82 -11.58 4.14 -7.62
CA ALA A 82 -11.57 5.00 -8.80
C ALA A 82 -10.27 5.81 -8.92
N ALA A 83 -9.74 6.33 -7.81
CA ALA A 83 -8.46 7.04 -7.80
C ALA A 83 -7.27 6.11 -8.09
N MET A 84 -7.30 4.86 -7.58
CA MET A 84 -6.32 3.84 -7.96
C MET A 84 -6.40 3.53 -9.45
N GLU A 85 -7.59 3.40 -10.03
CA GLU A 85 -7.80 3.16 -11.47
C GLU A 85 -7.27 4.33 -12.31
N ARG A 86 -7.62 5.58 -11.96
CA ARG A 86 -7.16 6.80 -12.66
C ARG A 86 -5.65 6.93 -12.71
N THR A 87 -4.94 6.36 -11.73
CA THR A 87 -3.47 6.36 -11.69
C THR A 87 -2.83 5.12 -12.32
N GLU A 88 -3.60 4.33 -13.07
CA GLU A 88 -3.21 3.08 -13.73
C GLU A 88 -2.77 1.99 -12.73
N GLY A 89 -3.48 1.91 -11.61
CA GLY A 89 -3.29 0.91 -10.55
C GLY A 89 -3.79 -0.49 -10.91
N GLU A 90 -4.85 -0.55 -11.71
CA GLU A 90 -5.63 -1.76 -11.97
C GLU A 90 -5.93 -2.53 -10.67
N PRO A 91 -6.60 -1.90 -9.68
CA PRO A 91 -6.89 -2.54 -8.40
C PRO A 91 -7.72 -3.81 -8.58
N ASP A 92 -7.37 -4.84 -7.82
CA ASP A 92 -8.04 -6.15 -7.85
C ASP A 92 -8.01 -6.80 -6.46
N VAL A 93 -8.94 -7.71 -6.21
CA VAL A 93 -9.02 -8.46 -4.94
C VAL A 93 -7.93 -9.52 -4.91
N ILE A 94 -7.14 -9.50 -3.83
CA ILE A 94 -6.04 -10.44 -3.61
C ILE A 94 -6.21 -11.30 -2.36
N GLY A 95 -7.25 -11.04 -1.55
CA GLY A 95 -7.47 -11.77 -0.31
C GLY A 95 -8.61 -11.24 0.54
N PHE A 96 -8.83 -11.91 1.66
CA PHE A 96 -9.88 -11.61 2.63
C PHE A 96 -9.33 -11.74 4.05
N GLU A 97 -9.55 -10.72 4.87
CA GLU A 97 -9.15 -10.70 6.27
C GLU A 97 -10.30 -11.16 7.16
N VAL A 98 -10.24 -12.41 7.64
CA VAL A 98 -11.30 -13.03 8.44
C VAL A 98 -11.67 -12.21 9.69
N ALA A 99 -10.68 -11.62 10.36
CA ALA A 99 -10.90 -10.91 11.61
C ALA A 99 -11.79 -9.65 11.45
N SER A 100 -11.66 -8.96 10.32
CA SER A 100 -12.41 -7.73 10.02
C SER A 100 -13.55 -7.96 9.02
N GLY A 101 -13.57 -9.11 8.34
CA GLY A 101 -14.46 -9.38 7.22
C GLY A 101 -14.18 -8.53 5.99
N ALA A 102 -12.96 -7.97 5.88
CA ALA A 102 -12.60 -7.05 4.80
C ALA A 102 -11.97 -7.77 3.60
N TYR A 103 -12.33 -7.35 2.40
CA TYR A 103 -11.59 -7.69 1.18
C TYR A 103 -10.37 -6.80 1.05
N ILE A 104 -9.26 -7.39 0.62
CA ILE A 104 -8.00 -6.68 0.42
C ILE A 104 -7.81 -6.45 -1.07
N PHE A 105 -7.70 -5.19 -1.45
CA PHE A 105 -7.36 -4.77 -2.82
C PHE A 105 -5.93 -4.26 -2.87
N TYR A 106 -5.17 -4.72 -3.86
CA TYR A 106 -3.86 -4.17 -4.23
C TYR A 106 -3.89 -3.66 -5.67
N ASP A 107 -2.95 -2.76 -6.01
CA ASP A 107 -2.61 -2.49 -7.40
C ASP A 107 -2.05 -3.73 -8.09
N CYS A 108 -2.76 -4.21 -9.10
CA CYS A 108 -2.41 -5.40 -9.86
C CYS A 108 -2.02 -5.09 -11.32
N SER A 109 -1.68 -3.84 -11.64
CA SER A 109 -1.11 -3.49 -12.95
C SER A 109 0.27 -4.16 -13.12
N PRO A 110 0.66 -4.62 -14.33
CA PRO A 110 1.88 -5.41 -14.53
C PRO A 110 3.18 -4.72 -14.09
N GLU A 111 3.21 -3.40 -14.16
CA GLU A 111 4.33 -2.56 -13.74
C GLU A 111 3.81 -1.49 -12.80
N SER A 112 4.69 -0.92 -11.97
CA SER A 112 4.30 0.04 -10.93
C SER A 112 3.41 1.13 -11.55
N PRO A 113 2.28 1.54 -10.97
CA PRO A 113 1.28 2.37 -11.64
C PRO A 113 1.87 3.64 -12.27
N LYS A 114 1.64 3.86 -13.58
CA LYS A 114 2.37 4.90 -14.34
C LYS A 114 2.14 6.31 -13.81
N GLY A 115 0.91 6.61 -13.39
CA GLY A 115 0.54 7.89 -12.80
C GLY A 115 1.17 8.16 -11.43
N ARG A 116 1.95 7.21 -10.88
CA ARG A 116 2.57 7.27 -9.55
C ARG A 116 4.08 7.05 -9.60
N ARG A 117 4.72 7.26 -10.75
CA ARG A 117 6.18 7.09 -10.93
C ARG A 117 6.92 8.41 -10.87
N SER A 118 8.26 8.34 -10.86
CA SER A 118 9.16 9.50 -10.89
C SER A 118 9.07 10.38 -9.64
N ILE A 119 8.78 9.77 -8.51
CA ILE A 119 8.60 10.44 -7.22
C ILE A 119 9.57 9.92 -6.17
N CYS A 120 9.92 10.80 -5.23
CA CYS A 120 10.69 10.45 -4.04
C CYS A 120 9.79 9.81 -2.97
N TYR A 121 10.36 9.33 -1.88
CA TYR A 121 9.63 8.53 -0.90
C TYR A 121 8.62 9.35 -0.08
N ASP A 122 9.05 10.46 0.54
CA ASP A 122 8.20 11.27 1.44
C ASP A 122 8.41 12.78 1.33
N ARG A 123 7.55 13.54 2.05
CA ARG A 123 7.54 15.00 2.03
C ARG A 123 8.85 15.61 2.53
N GLN A 124 9.43 15.07 3.60
CA GLN A 124 10.71 15.56 4.12
C GLN A 124 11.81 15.42 3.05
N ALA A 125 11.84 14.31 2.33
CA ALA A 125 12.79 14.06 1.26
C ALA A 125 12.56 15.00 0.06
N LEU A 126 11.31 15.24 -0.31
CA LEU A 126 10.93 16.20 -1.35
C LEU A 126 11.38 17.62 -1.03
N ASP A 127 11.14 18.07 0.20
CA ASP A 127 11.44 19.42 0.66
C ASP A 127 12.96 19.67 0.75
N ALA A 128 13.73 18.66 1.15
CA ALA A 128 15.19 18.73 1.29
C ALA A 128 15.93 18.90 -0.05
N ARG A 129 15.32 18.54 -1.18
CA ARG A 129 15.95 18.69 -2.50
C ARG A 129 16.12 20.16 -2.86
N LYS A 130 17.25 20.50 -3.48
CA LYS A 130 17.54 21.88 -3.95
C LYS A 130 17.33 22.06 -5.46
N ALA A 131 17.48 20.98 -6.23
CA ALA A 131 17.35 20.97 -7.68
C ALA A 131 16.71 19.66 -8.15
N ASN A 132 16.04 19.72 -9.31
CA ASN A 132 15.30 18.60 -9.89
C ASN A 132 14.35 17.99 -8.84
N LYS A 133 13.39 18.77 -8.35
CA LYS A 133 12.36 18.27 -7.44
C LYS A 133 11.36 17.46 -8.27
N PRO A 134 11.02 16.22 -7.87
CA PRO A 134 9.89 15.55 -8.47
C PRO A 134 8.60 16.30 -8.13
N GLU A 135 7.53 16.05 -8.89
CA GLU A 135 6.25 16.72 -8.70
C GLU A 135 5.63 16.43 -7.33
N ASN A 136 5.82 15.20 -6.83
CA ASN A 136 5.27 14.75 -5.55
C ASN A 136 6.17 13.68 -4.88
N CYS A 137 5.68 13.13 -3.76
CA CYS A 137 6.28 12.00 -3.06
C CYS A 137 5.27 10.87 -2.84
N ALA A 138 5.77 9.65 -2.65
CA ALA A 138 4.94 8.45 -2.61
C ALA A 138 3.93 8.44 -1.44
N LEU A 139 4.37 8.80 -0.23
CA LEU A 139 3.48 8.82 0.94
C LEU A 139 2.36 9.87 0.81
N ASP A 140 2.63 11.03 0.23
CA ASP A 140 1.59 12.06 0.07
C ASP A 140 0.57 11.65 -0.99
N MET A 141 1.03 11.08 -2.12
CA MET A 141 0.12 10.54 -3.12
C MET A 141 -0.73 9.38 -2.57
N ALA A 142 -0.14 8.49 -1.76
CA ALA A 142 -0.86 7.41 -1.12
C ALA A 142 -1.95 7.95 -0.16
N ASN A 143 -1.60 8.95 0.66
CA ASN A 143 -2.52 9.63 1.58
C ASN A 143 -3.65 10.37 0.83
N GLU A 144 -3.35 11.03 -0.28
CA GLU A 144 -4.33 11.74 -1.11
C GLU A 144 -5.33 10.77 -1.75
N ILE A 145 -4.86 9.60 -2.21
CA ILE A 145 -5.72 8.55 -2.77
C ILE A 145 -6.52 7.84 -1.66
N GLY A 146 -5.99 7.76 -0.44
CA GLY A 146 -6.60 7.02 0.67
C GLY A 146 -6.18 5.55 0.73
N ILE A 147 -4.93 5.26 0.35
CA ILE A 147 -4.33 3.92 0.33
C ILE A 147 -3.06 3.87 1.17
N ASP A 148 -2.73 2.68 1.66
CA ASP A 148 -1.41 2.41 2.25
C ASP A 148 -0.43 2.00 1.16
N ILE A 149 0.84 2.37 1.26
CA ILE A 149 1.90 1.75 0.43
C ILE A 149 2.13 0.32 0.91
N LEU A 150 2.33 -0.62 -0.02
CA LEU A 150 2.62 -2.01 0.36
C LEU A 150 3.85 -2.12 1.27
N THR A 151 3.79 -2.98 2.28
CA THR A 151 4.98 -3.46 2.98
C THR A 151 5.79 -4.40 2.10
N GLU A 152 7.04 -4.68 2.47
CA GLU A 152 7.86 -5.68 1.76
C GLU A 152 7.18 -7.06 1.72
N GLU A 153 6.56 -7.47 2.82
CA GLU A 153 5.82 -8.74 2.90
C GLU A 153 4.63 -8.74 1.95
N GLN A 154 3.83 -7.68 1.95
CA GLN A 154 2.68 -7.56 1.04
C GLN A 154 3.11 -7.55 -0.43
N TYR A 155 4.23 -6.89 -0.74
CA TYR A 155 4.83 -6.92 -2.07
C TYR A 155 5.27 -8.34 -2.47
N ARG A 156 5.89 -9.10 -1.57
CA ARG A 156 6.27 -10.50 -1.82
C ARG A 156 5.03 -11.39 -2.03
N ASN A 157 3.96 -11.16 -1.27
CA ASN A 157 2.71 -11.91 -1.42
C ASN A 157 2.04 -11.62 -2.79
N LEU A 158 2.04 -10.35 -3.23
CA LEU A 158 1.56 -9.99 -4.57
C LEU A 158 2.30 -10.79 -5.66
N GLN A 159 3.61 -10.98 -5.51
CA GLN A 159 4.45 -11.68 -6.48
C GLN A 159 4.22 -13.20 -6.55
N GLN A 160 3.42 -13.76 -5.63
CA GLN A 160 2.94 -15.15 -5.71
C GLN A 160 1.71 -15.28 -6.63
N LEU A 161 1.00 -14.17 -6.86
CA LEU A 161 -0.22 -14.11 -7.67
C LEU A 161 0.03 -13.80 -9.15
N GLY A 162 1.27 -13.46 -9.49
CA GLY A 162 1.68 -13.08 -10.84
C GLY A 162 3.06 -12.46 -10.86
N GLU A 163 3.50 -12.05 -12.05
CA GLU A 163 4.77 -11.37 -12.24
C GLU A 163 4.53 -9.87 -12.37
N PHE A 164 5.06 -9.11 -11.42
CA PHE A 164 4.88 -7.66 -11.37
C PHE A 164 6.24 -6.96 -11.29
N ASP A 165 6.29 -5.72 -11.80
CA ASP A 165 7.48 -4.85 -11.78
C ASP A 165 8.72 -5.47 -12.44
N LEU A 166 8.54 -6.11 -13.59
CA LEU A 166 9.64 -6.71 -14.37
C LEU A 166 10.53 -5.66 -15.05
N LYS A 167 10.05 -4.42 -15.18
CA LYS A 167 10.77 -3.28 -15.79
C LYS A 167 10.80 -2.05 -14.90
N THR A 168 10.05 -2.07 -13.80
CA THR A 168 9.93 -0.99 -12.85
C THR A 168 10.37 -1.43 -11.45
N SER A 169 10.23 -0.53 -10.49
CA SER A 169 10.43 -0.79 -9.06
C SER A 169 9.41 0.01 -8.26
N SER A 170 9.03 -0.50 -7.09
CA SER A 170 8.06 0.15 -6.20
C SER A 170 8.69 0.46 -4.85
N TRP A 171 8.52 1.69 -4.37
CA TRP A 171 8.68 2.00 -2.97
C TRP A 171 7.78 1.09 -2.13
N VAL A 172 8.31 0.62 -1.00
CA VAL A 172 7.56 -0.13 0.00
C VAL A 172 7.66 0.59 1.34
N ALA A 173 6.74 0.29 2.25
CA ALA A 173 6.73 0.86 3.59
C ALA A 173 8.11 0.68 4.25
N THR A 174 8.78 1.79 4.50
CA THR A 174 10.15 1.82 5.05
C THR A 174 10.09 1.85 6.58
N PRO A 175 10.78 0.92 7.27
CA PRO A 175 10.93 0.97 8.72
C PRO A 175 11.50 2.30 9.22
N ALA A 176 10.97 2.79 10.35
CA ALA A 176 11.38 4.06 10.94
C ALA A 176 12.89 4.14 11.20
N GLU A 177 13.52 3.04 11.61
CA GLU A 177 14.97 2.99 11.87
C GLU A 177 15.79 3.24 10.59
N ILE A 178 15.39 2.67 9.45
CA ILE A 178 16.05 2.95 8.16
C ILE A 178 15.80 4.41 7.75
N ARG A 179 14.56 4.88 7.92
CA ARG A 179 14.18 6.22 7.50
C ARG A 179 14.87 7.32 8.32
N LYS A 180 15.10 7.10 9.61
CA LYS A 180 15.86 7.98 10.50
C LYS A 180 17.29 8.23 9.99
N HIS A 181 17.87 7.25 9.30
CA HIS A 181 19.19 7.37 8.65
C HIS A 181 19.12 7.89 7.21
N GLY A 182 17.96 8.36 6.75
CA GLY A 182 17.76 8.96 5.42
C GLY A 182 17.45 7.96 4.31
N GLY A 183 17.35 6.66 4.62
CA GLY A 183 17.07 5.61 3.63
C GLY A 183 15.57 5.40 3.37
N ALA A 184 15.25 4.80 2.24
CA ALA A 184 13.94 4.26 1.89
C ALA A 184 14.08 2.93 1.13
N LEU A 185 13.18 1.99 1.41
CA LEU A 185 13.15 0.66 0.81
C LEU A 185 12.30 0.62 -0.46
N PHE A 186 12.76 -0.14 -1.44
CA PHE A 186 11.99 -0.42 -2.65
C PHE A 186 12.23 -1.87 -3.11
N CYS A 187 11.30 -2.41 -3.88
CA CYS A 187 11.39 -3.76 -4.44
C CYS A 187 11.24 -3.76 -5.96
N ASP A 188 11.82 -4.78 -6.60
CA ASP A 188 11.50 -5.18 -7.97
C ASP A 188 11.56 -6.72 -8.11
N ARG A 189 11.18 -7.22 -9.29
CA ARG A 189 11.32 -8.63 -9.65
C ARG A 189 12.28 -8.81 -10.80
N ARG A 190 13.37 -9.54 -10.57
CA ARG A 190 14.37 -9.89 -11.59
C ARG A 190 14.71 -11.37 -11.47
N TYR A 191 14.92 -12.02 -12.62
CA TYR A 191 15.31 -13.44 -12.65
C TYR A 191 14.36 -14.38 -11.88
N GLY A 192 13.06 -14.06 -11.86
CA GLY A 192 12.07 -14.82 -11.10
C GLY A 192 12.12 -14.62 -9.57
N HIS A 193 12.92 -13.68 -9.07
CA HIS A 193 13.08 -13.40 -7.64
C HIS A 193 12.71 -11.96 -7.29
N VAL A 194 12.14 -11.78 -6.10
CA VAL A 194 11.89 -10.46 -5.50
C VAL A 194 13.13 -9.99 -4.79
N PHE A 195 13.65 -8.84 -5.22
CA PHE A 195 14.76 -8.17 -4.57
C PHE A 195 14.25 -6.97 -3.78
N THR A 196 14.85 -6.75 -2.62
CA THR A 196 14.63 -5.57 -1.79
C THR A 196 15.93 -4.80 -1.73
N TYR A 197 15.83 -3.50 -1.98
CA TYR A 197 16.96 -2.58 -2.00
C TYR A 197 16.67 -1.38 -1.12
N HIS A 198 17.68 -0.53 -0.95
CA HIS A 198 17.54 0.77 -0.32
C HIS A 198 18.20 1.84 -1.19
N ASN A 199 17.67 3.05 -1.14
CA ASN A 199 18.30 4.27 -1.63
C ASN A 199 18.06 5.39 -0.59
N GLY A 200 18.62 6.57 -0.82
CA GLY A 200 18.14 7.77 -0.11
C GLY A 200 16.66 8.02 -0.39
N ALA A 201 15.90 8.44 0.61
CA ALA A 201 14.47 8.73 0.50
C ALA A 201 14.15 9.82 -0.54
N ASP A 202 15.13 10.67 -0.88
CA ASP A 202 15.04 11.75 -1.86
C ASP A 202 15.37 11.33 -3.29
N SER A 203 15.83 10.08 -3.47
CA SER A 203 16.08 9.50 -4.79
C SER A 203 14.75 9.29 -5.52
N TYR A 204 14.75 9.47 -6.84
CA TYR A 204 13.61 9.12 -7.68
C TYR A 204 14.09 8.76 -9.09
N TYR A 205 13.37 7.86 -9.76
CA TYR A 205 13.71 7.35 -11.09
C TYR A 205 12.44 7.24 -11.92
N GLY A 206 12.56 7.40 -13.24
CA GLY A 206 11.42 7.32 -14.16
C GLY A 206 10.65 5.99 -14.06
N ALA A 207 11.35 4.91 -13.74
CA ALA A 207 10.80 3.57 -13.58
C ALA A 207 10.46 3.21 -12.12
N ARG A 208 10.47 4.18 -11.18
CA ARG A 208 10.14 3.93 -9.78
C ARG A 208 8.84 4.62 -9.39
N GLY A 209 7.89 3.85 -8.86
CA GLY A 209 6.65 4.35 -8.28
C GLY A 209 6.35 3.69 -6.94
N PHE A 210 5.08 3.41 -6.67
CA PHE A 210 4.66 2.58 -5.54
C PHE A 210 3.35 1.87 -5.87
N ARG A 211 3.13 0.73 -5.23
CA ARG A 211 1.85 0.02 -5.20
C ARG A 211 1.18 0.30 -3.87
N GLY A 212 -0.14 0.35 -3.87
CA GLY A 212 -0.91 0.56 -2.67
C GLY A 212 -1.98 -0.49 -2.42
N ALA A 213 -2.48 -0.44 -1.20
CA ALA A 213 -3.47 -1.34 -0.64
C ALA A 213 -4.64 -0.56 -0.05
N VAL A 214 -5.83 -1.15 -0.17
CA VAL A 214 -7.02 -0.69 0.57
C VAL A 214 -7.83 -1.89 1.02
N LYS A 215 -8.34 -1.81 2.26
CA LYS A 215 -9.30 -2.75 2.82
C LYS A 215 -10.72 -2.22 2.63
N ILE A 216 -11.62 -3.10 2.17
CA ILE A 216 -13.04 -2.86 1.92
C ILE A 216 -13.88 -3.78 2.80
#